data_AF-A0A426UA72-F1
#
_entry.id   AF-A0A426UA72-F1
#
_cell.length_a   1.000
_cell.length_b   1.000
_cell.length_c   1.000
_cell.angle_alpha   90.00
_cell.angle_beta   90.00
_cell.angle_gamma   90.00
#
_symmetry.space_group_name_H-M   'P 1'
#
loop_
_entity.id
_entity.type
_entity.pdbx_description
1 polymer ?
#
loop_
_entity_poly.entity_id
_entity_poly.type
_entity_poly.pdbx_seq_one_letter_code
_entity_poly.pdbx_strand_id
1 'polypeptide(L)'
;MAVTYTNRRGVTFYLCQSLTKTGKPRYYFAREPKGRAIEQIPDGFRVGENANGLVWLERERPALLLADEIAIVEAAIARHPQSRNYHVGVKHDQIIISERAAAGTDDLVAKILGSLGVPPGGSVRLRSDVEARGTPVLRFSLIDAERRRFIVKRWCFKGRIDDWIDVGLDGPLAQIVAPAVARLGTDDFFEFFWSAEA
;
A
#
# COMPACT_ATOMS: atom_id res chain seq x y z
N MET A 1 -16.15 0.69 30.31
CA MET A 1 -16.68 -0.32 29.36
C MET A 1 -15.55 -0.73 28.42
N ALA A 2 -15.40 -2.03 28.12
CA ALA A 2 -14.33 -2.48 27.22
C ALA A 2 -14.54 -1.94 25.79
N VAL A 3 -13.46 -1.54 25.13
CA VAL A 3 -13.47 -1.11 23.73
C VAL A 3 -13.86 -2.27 22.84
N THR A 4 -14.91 -2.07 22.06
CA THR A 4 -15.37 -3.01 21.04
C THR A 4 -15.37 -2.36 19.67
N TYR A 5 -15.26 -3.18 18.63
CA TYR A 5 -15.35 -2.76 17.25
C TYR A 5 -16.11 -3.81 16.43
N THR A 6 -17.17 -3.40 15.76
CA THR A 6 -17.93 -4.26 14.83
C THR A 6 -17.42 -4.00 13.42
N ASN A 7 -16.86 -5.03 12.79
CA ASN A 7 -16.30 -4.92 11.45
C ASN A 7 -17.39 -4.79 10.37
N ARG A 8 -16.99 -4.56 9.12
CA ARG A 8 -17.91 -4.47 7.96
C ARG A 8 -18.74 -5.73 7.71
N ARG A 9 -18.38 -6.86 8.32
CA ARG A 9 -19.08 -8.15 8.23
C ARG A 9 -20.04 -8.38 9.40
N GLY A 10 -20.25 -7.38 10.27
CA GLY A 10 -21.13 -7.48 11.44
C GLY A 10 -20.55 -8.29 12.61
N VAL A 11 -19.26 -8.64 12.57
CA VAL A 11 -18.59 -9.39 13.64
C VAL A 11 -17.97 -8.42 14.63
N THR A 12 -18.35 -8.53 15.90
CA THR A 12 -17.80 -7.72 17.00
C THR A 12 -16.51 -8.31 17.55
N PHE A 13 -15.52 -7.44 17.74
CA PHE A 13 -14.24 -7.74 18.37
C PHE A 13 -14.07 -6.88 19.62
N TYR A 14 -13.27 -7.39 20.56
CA TYR A 14 -12.92 -6.77 21.84
C TYR A 14 -11.42 -6.47 21.85
N LEU A 15 -11.05 -5.25 22.24
CA LEU A 15 -9.66 -4.87 22.42
C LEU A 15 -9.10 -5.52 23.70
N CYS A 16 -8.07 -6.32 23.53
CA CYS A 16 -7.41 -7.07 24.59
C CYS A 16 -5.96 -6.62 24.73
N GLN A 17 -5.41 -6.76 25.94
CA GLN A 17 -4.01 -6.52 26.25
C GLN A 17 -3.35 -7.79 26.75
N SER A 18 -2.21 -8.14 26.17
CA SER A 18 -1.27 -9.13 26.69
C SER A 18 0.10 -8.48 26.95
N LEU A 19 1.02 -9.25 27.53
CA LEU A 19 2.41 -8.85 27.69
C LEU A 19 3.28 -9.62 26.69
N THR A 20 4.28 -8.95 26.12
CA THR A 20 5.35 -9.61 25.36
C THR A 20 6.26 -10.41 26.31
N LYS A 21 7.13 -11.25 25.75
CA LYS A 21 8.18 -11.96 26.51
C LYS A 21 9.07 -11.02 27.33
N THR A 22 9.19 -9.76 26.91
CA THR A 22 9.97 -8.70 27.55
C THR A 22 9.13 -7.78 28.45
N GLY A 23 7.87 -8.12 28.73
CA GLY A 23 6.99 -7.37 29.61
C GLY A 23 6.33 -6.13 29.00
N LYS A 24 6.54 -5.86 27.70
CA LYS A 24 5.89 -4.71 27.03
C LYS A 24 4.43 -5.03 26.73
N PRO A 25 3.51 -4.06 26.84
CA PRO A 25 2.10 -4.29 26.49
C PRO A 25 1.94 -4.54 24.99
N ARG A 26 1.18 -5.57 24.64
CA ARG A 26 0.76 -5.90 23.27
C ARG A 26 -0.77 -5.83 23.21
N TYR A 27 -1.27 -4.99 22.32
CA TYR A 27 -2.71 -4.86 22.08
C TYR A 27 -3.13 -5.66 20.85
N TYR A 28 -4.31 -6.27 20.90
CA TYR A 28 -4.89 -7.04 19.79
C TYR A 28 -6.42 -7.13 19.92
N PHE A 29 -7.10 -7.34 18.81
CA PHE A 29 -8.55 -7.60 18.78
C PHE A 29 -8.83 -9.09 18.80
N ALA A 30 -9.80 -9.51 19.61
CA ALA A 30 -10.28 -10.90 19.70
C ALA A 30 -11.82 -10.94 19.69
N ARG A 31 -12.42 -12.08 19.31
CA ARG A 31 -13.89 -12.24 19.29
C ARG A 31 -14.51 -12.44 20.67
N GLU A 32 -13.67 -12.73 21.66
CA GLU A 32 -14.05 -12.88 23.06
C GLU A 32 -13.13 -11.99 23.89
N PRO A 33 -13.64 -11.36 24.96
CA PRO A 33 -12.80 -10.61 25.89
C PRO A 33 -11.73 -11.52 26.51
N LYS A 34 -10.46 -11.10 26.47
CA LYS A 34 -9.35 -11.84 27.10
C LYS A 34 -8.44 -10.91 27.89
N GLY A 35 -8.15 -11.31 29.13
CA GLY A 35 -7.26 -10.58 30.02
C GLY A 35 -7.90 -9.30 30.57
N ARG A 36 -7.09 -8.26 30.75
CA ARG A 36 -7.54 -6.98 31.28
C ARG A 36 -8.46 -6.28 30.29
N ALA A 37 -9.62 -5.81 30.77
CA ALA A 37 -10.51 -4.96 30.01
C ALA A 37 -9.82 -3.63 29.68
N ILE A 38 -9.74 -3.31 28.39
CA ILE A 38 -9.18 -2.06 27.89
C ILE A 38 -10.33 -1.13 27.58
N GLU A 39 -10.41 -0.01 28.32
CA GLU A 39 -11.57 0.89 28.26
C GLU A 39 -11.40 2.05 27.29
N GLN A 40 -10.19 2.25 26.78
CA GLN A 40 -9.89 3.26 25.78
C GLN A 40 -8.85 2.74 24.79
N ILE A 41 -8.92 3.22 23.54
CA ILE A 41 -7.85 3.00 22.57
C ILE A 41 -6.59 3.69 23.10
N PRO A 42 -5.43 3.02 23.16
CA PRO A 42 -4.19 3.65 23.60
C PRO A 42 -3.82 4.85 22.72
N ASP A 43 -3.26 5.89 23.32
CA ASP A 43 -2.86 7.10 22.59
C ASP A 43 -1.91 6.79 21.43
N GLY A 44 -2.14 7.45 20.29
CA GLY A 44 -1.37 7.24 19.07
C GLY A 44 -1.69 5.91 18.38
N PHE A 45 -2.88 5.35 18.61
CA PHE A 45 -3.40 4.20 17.88
C PHE A 45 -4.82 4.45 17.37
N ARG A 46 -5.14 3.79 16.25
CA ARG A 46 -6.50 3.71 15.68
C ARG A 46 -6.84 2.27 15.32
N VAL A 47 -8.13 2.01 15.12
CA VAL A 47 -8.60 0.70 14.66
C VAL A 47 -8.49 0.62 13.14
N GLY A 48 -7.83 -0.43 12.65
CA GLY A 48 -7.71 -0.75 11.23
C GLY A 48 -8.52 -2.02 10.89
N GLU A 49 -9.02 -2.08 9.66
CA GLU A 49 -9.77 -3.23 9.13
C GLU A 49 -9.41 -3.49 7.66
N ASN A 50 -9.15 -4.76 7.30
CA ASN A 50 -8.88 -5.15 5.90
C ASN A 50 -10.15 -5.61 5.16
N ALA A 51 -10.09 -5.87 3.85
CA ALA A 51 -11.26 -6.35 3.09
C ALA A 51 -11.83 -7.68 3.61
N ASN A 52 -11.00 -8.48 4.29
CA ASN A 52 -11.44 -9.72 4.92
C ASN A 52 -12.17 -9.51 6.26
N GLY A 53 -12.28 -8.26 6.74
CA GLY A 53 -12.88 -7.93 8.02
C GLY A 53 -12.02 -8.32 9.22
N LEU A 54 -10.72 -8.59 9.03
CA LEU A 54 -9.78 -8.71 10.14
C LEU A 54 -9.54 -7.32 10.73
N VAL A 55 -9.62 -7.22 12.05
CA VAL A 55 -9.48 -5.97 12.80
C VAL A 55 -8.15 -5.99 13.55
N TRP A 56 -7.43 -4.87 13.53
CA TRP A 56 -6.19 -4.71 14.30
C TRP A 56 -6.08 -3.29 14.86
N LEU A 57 -5.17 -3.14 15.82
CA LEU A 57 -4.74 -1.84 16.31
C LEU A 57 -3.54 -1.39 15.48
N GLU A 58 -3.63 -0.25 14.81
CA GLU A 58 -2.52 0.37 14.08
C GLU A 58 -2.09 1.66 14.75
N ARG A 59 -0.79 1.98 14.67
CA ARG A 59 -0.29 3.25 15.18
C ARG A 59 -0.82 4.38 14.30
N GLU A 60 -1.38 5.41 14.93
CA GLU A 60 -1.59 6.68 14.27
C GLU A 60 -0.24 7.27 13.94
N ARG A 61 -0.03 7.49 12.64
CA ARG A 61 1.15 8.12 12.11
C ARG A 61 0.67 9.17 11.12
N PRO A 62 0.52 10.43 11.55
CA PRO A 62 0.19 11.53 10.65
C PRO A 62 1.16 11.54 9.48
N ALA A 63 0.72 11.86 8.26
CA ALA A 63 1.64 11.93 7.13
C ALA A 63 2.78 12.93 7.43
N LEU A 64 4.03 12.48 7.30
CA LEU A 64 5.24 13.32 7.32
C LEU A 64 5.45 14.04 5.99
N LEU A 65 4.67 13.64 4.99
CA LEU A 65 4.68 14.20 3.66
C LEU A 65 3.86 15.49 3.61
N LEU A 66 4.43 16.50 2.97
CA LEU A 66 3.78 17.79 2.78
C LEU A 66 2.80 17.71 1.60
N ALA A 67 1.79 18.58 1.59
CA ALA A 67 0.81 18.63 0.50
C ALA A 67 1.47 18.91 -0.86
N ASP A 68 2.44 19.82 -0.89
CA ASP A 68 3.17 20.18 -2.12
C ASP A 68 3.96 18.99 -2.69
N GLU A 69 4.49 18.12 -1.83
CA GLU A 69 5.23 16.94 -2.26
C GLU A 69 4.32 15.91 -2.92
N ILE A 70 3.13 15.72 -2.37
CA ILE A 70 2.10 14.87 -2.95
C ILE A 70 1.67 15.44 -4.31
N ALA A 71 1.41 16.75 -4.36
CA ALA A 71 1.00 17.45 -5.58
C ALA A 71 2.05 17.36 -6.70
N ILE A 72 3.35 17.38 -6.38
CA ILE A 72 4.42 17.20 -7.37
C ILE A 72 4.33 15.83 -8.04
N VAL A 73 4.13 14.76 -7.25
CA VAL A 73 4.00 13.40 -7.80
C VAL A 73 2.72 13.24 -8.60
N GLU A 74 1.59 13.73 -8.08
CA GLU A 74 0.31 13.71 -8.78
C GLU A 74 0.37 14.46 -10.12
N ALA A 75 1.00 15.63 -10.14
CA ALA A 75 1.17 16.42 -11.36
C ALA A 75 2.09 15.74 -12.38
N ALA A 76 3.12 15.00 -11.93
CA ALA A 76 3.97 14.22 -12.82
C ALA A 76 3.21 13.04 -13.45
N ILE A 77 2.43 12.30 -12.64
CA ILE A 77 1.58 11.21 -13.14
C ILE A 77 0.51 11.74 -14.09
N ALA A 78 -0.10 12.88 -13.80
CA ALA A 78 -1.12 13.48 -14.67
C ALA A 78 -0.57 13.83 -16.06
N ARG A 79 0.71 14.21 -16.17
CA ARG A 79 1.39 14.50 -17.44
C ARG A 79 1.89 13.26 -18.17
N HIS A 80 1.93 12.09 -17.52
CA HIS A 80 2.42 10.86 -18.13
C HIS A 80 1.51 10.41 -19.28
N PRO A 81 2.04 9.92 -20.43
CA PRO A 81 1.23 9.48 -21.57
C PRO A 81 0.20 8.40 -21.21
N GLN A 82 0.55 7.53 -20.26
CA GLN A 82 -0.31 6.47 -19.74
C GLN A 82 -0.90 6.82 -18.35
N SER A 83 -1.13 8.10 -18.04
CA SER A 83 -1.60 8.58 -16.73
C SER A 83 -2.79 7.79 -16.17
N ARG A 84 -3.72 7.37 -17.04
CA ARG A 84 -4.91 6.58 -16.68
C ARG A 84 -4.57 5.20 -16.08
N ASN A 85 -3.42 4.65 -16.40
CA ASN A 85 -2.98 3.35 -15.89
C ASN A 85 -2.45 3.45 -14.46
N TYR A 86 -2.18 4.65 -13.95
CA TYR A 86 -1.56 4.84 -12.65
C TYR A 86 -2.50 5.52 -11.67
N HIS A 87 -2.23 5.33 -10.38
CA HIS A 87 -2.76 6.19 -9.33
C HIS A 87 -1.75 6.33 -8.21
N VAL A 88 -1.88 7.43 -7.48
CA VAL A 88 -0.99 7.80 -6.38
C VAL A 88 -1.69 7.45 -5.06
N GLY A 89 -0.97 6.73 -4.21
CA GLY A 89 -1.37 6.42 -2.84
C GLY A 89 -0.36 7.01 -1.86
N VAL A 90 -0.86 7.59 -0.77
CA VAL A 90 -0.02 8.22 0.26
C VAL A 90 -0.06 7.39 1.53
N LYS A 91 1.12 7.11 2.10
CA LYS A 91 1.32 6.55 3.43
C LYS A 91 2.08 7.56 4.29
N HIS A 92 2.35 7.20 5.54
CA HIS A 92 3.02 8.07 6.51
C HIS A 92 4.26 8.80 5.96
N ASP A 93 5.19 8.06 5.36
CA ASP A 93 6.50 8.55 4.90
C ASP A 93 6.76 8.19 3.42
N GLN A 94 5.72 7.74 2.71
CA GLN A 94 5.85 7.14 1.39
C GLN A 94 4.74 7.58 0.44
N ILE A 95 5.14 7.94 -0.78
CA ILE A 95 4.24 8.12 -1.92
C ILE A 95 4.41 6.90 -2.82
N ILE A 96 3.34 6.16 -3.06
CA ILE A 96 3.34 4.91 -3.83
C ILE A 96 2.54 5.14 -5.11
N ILE A 97 3.14 4.81 -6.24
CA ILE A 97 2.47 4.74 -7.53
C ILE A 97 2.14 3.29 -7.80
N SER A 98 0.87 3.04 -8.08
CA SER A 98 0.34 1.72 -8.40
C SER A 98 -0.25 1.70 -9.80
N GLU A 99 0.08 0.66 -10.55
CA GLU A 99 -0.52 0.38 -11.85
C GLU A 99 -1.87 -0.32 -11.64
N ARG A 100 -2.91 0.18 -12.31
CA ARG A 100 -4.24 -0.39 -12.27
C ARG A 100 -4.20 -1.72 -13.01
N ALA A 101 -4.82 -2.75 -12.42
CA ALA A 101 -5.10 -3.97 -13.16
C ALA A 101 -5.89 -3.61 -14.42
N ALA A 102 -5.38 -3.98 -15.59
CA ALA A 102 -6.09 -3.75 -16.84
C ALA A 102 -7.44 -4.45 -16.75
N ALA A 103 -8.53 -3.68 -16.86
CA ALA A 103 -9.89 -4.22 -16.89
C ALA A 103 -10.10 -5.26 -18.02
N GLY A 104 -9.16 -5.35 -18.97
CA GLY A 104 -9.19 -6.29 -20.10
C GLY A 104 -8.68 -7.70 -19.79
N THR A 105 -7.87 -7.93 -18.75
CA THR A 105 -7.36 -9.28 -18.45
C THR A 105 -8.47 -10.15 -17.86
N ASP A 106 -9.30 -9.58 -17.01
CA ASP A 106 -10.51 -10.23 -16.48
C ASP A 106 -11.53 -10.52 -17.60
N ASP A 107 -11.69 -9.62 -18.57
CA ASP A 107 -12.60 -9.81 -19.69
C ASP A 107 -12.10 -10.91 -20.67
N LEU A 108 -10.78 -10.98 -20.90
CA LEU A 108 -10.18 -12.05 -21.71
C LEU A 108 -10.23 -13.41 -21.01
N VAL A 109 -9.94 -13.44 -19.70
CA VAL A 109 -10.04 -14.65 -18.87
C VAL A 109 -11.49 -15.10 -18.76
N ALA A 110 -12.45 -14.18 -18.60
CA ALA A 110 -13.88 -14.49 -18.61
C ALA A 110 -14.34 -15.05 -19.96
N LYS A 111 -13.84 -14.50 -21.09
CA LYS A 111 -14.12 -15.03 -22.44
C LYS A 111 -13.54 -16.43 -22.65
N ILE A 112 -12.32 -16.69 -22.19
CA ILE A 112 -11.68 -18.01 -22.28
C ILE A 112 -12.40 -19.03 -21.39
N LEU A 113 -12.71 -18.68 -20.15
CA LEU A 113 -13.44 -19.57 -19.22
C LEU A 113 -14.87 -19.84 -19.69
N GLY A 114 -15.55 -18.82 -20.24
CA GLY A 114 -16.86 -18.96 -20.86
C GLY A 114 -16.84 -19.88 -22.08
N SER A 115 -15.78 -19.83 -22.89
CA SER A 115 -15.61 -20.74 -24.05
C SER A 115 -15.35 -22.20 -23.64
N LEU A 116 -14.89 -22.44 -22.42
CA LEU A 116 -14.68 -23.77 -21.84
C LEU A 116 -15.89 -24.27 -21.02
N GLY A 117 -17.01 -23.56 -21.04
CA GLY A 117 -18.23 -23.93 -20.32
C GLY A 117 -18.12 -23.79 -18.79
N VAL A 118 -17.11 -23.07 -18.29
CA VAL A 118 -16.96 -22.79 -16.86
C VAL A 118 -17.87 -21.62 -16.49
N PRO A 119 -18.87 -21.80 -15.60
CA PRO A 119 -19.75 -20.72 -15.21
C PRO A 119 -18.98 -19.61 -14.48
N PRO A 120 -19.36 -18.34 -14.68
CA PRO A 120 -18.74 -17.22 -13.97
C PRO A 120 -18.98 -17.41 -12.47
N GLY A 121 -17.90 -17.74 -11.74
CA GLY A 121 -17.95 -18.05 -10.30
C GLY A 121 -17.12 -19.24 -9.84
N GLY A 122 -16.57 -20.05 -10.76
CA GLY A 122 -15.86 -21.31 -10.46
C GLY A 122 -14.44 -21.24 -9.88
N SER A 123 -13.86 -20.05 -9.68
CA SER A 123 -12.55 -19.88 -9.00
C SER A 123 -12.27 -18.42 -8.59
N VAL A 124 -13.25 -17.76 -7.97
CA VAL A 124 -12.99 -16.44 -7.34
C VAL A 124 -12.60 -16.66 -5.88
N ARG A 125 -11.35 -17.06 -5.63
CA ARG A 125 -10.78 -17.09 -4.27
C ARG A 125 -9.40 -16.45 -4.26
N LEU A 126 -9.27 -15.49 -3.36
CA LEU A 126 -8.11 -14.64 -3.03
C LEU A 126 -7.79 -13.49 -4.00
N ARG A 127 -8.74 -12.56 -4.12
CA ARG A 127 -8.42 -11.17 -4.45
C ARG A 127 -7.94 -10.48 -3.16
N SER A 128 -6.63 -10.32 -3.01
CA SER A 128 -6.04 -9.56 -1.91
C SER A 128 -6.40 -8.07 -2.03
N ASP A 129 -6.33 -7.30 -0.94
CA ASP A 129 -6.59 -5.84 -0.90
C ASP A 129 -5.83 -5.02 -1.96
N VAL A 130 -4.82 -5.62 -2.60
CA VAL A 130 -4.05 -5.10 -3.73
C VAL A 130 -4.94 -4.86 -4.95
N GLU A 131 -5.89 -5.74 -5.26
CA GLU A 131 -6.71 -5.61 -6.48
C GLU A 131 -7.73 -4.46 -6.43
N ALA A 132 -8.10 -3.99 -5.23
CA ALA A 132 -8.91 -2.78 -5.09
C ALA A 132 -8.11 -1.48 -5.34
N ARG A 133 -6.77 -1.56 -5.37
CA ARG A 133 -5.84 -0.43 -5.41
C ARG A 133 -4.63 -0.66 -6.34
N GLY A 134 -4.76 -1.50 -7.36
CA GLY A 134 -3.69 -1.78 -8.33
C GLY A 134 -2.41 -2.41 -7.74
N THR A 135 -1.49 -2.78 -8.62
CA THR A 135 -0.18 -3.35 -8.26
C THR A 135 0.81 -2.21 -7.99
N PRO A 136 1.45 -2.15 -6.81
CA PRO A 136 2.48 -1.14 -6.56
C PRO A 136 3.65 -1.35 -7.52
N VAL A 137 4.10 -0.28 -8.18
CA VAL A 137 5.20 -0.35 -9.14
C VAL A 137 6.38 0.52 -8.72
N LEU A 138 6.11 1.73 -8.21
CA LEU A 138 7.14 2.71 -7.88
C LEU A 138 6.81 3.37 -6.54
N ARG A 139 7.81 3.72 -5.75
CA ARG A 139 7.63 4.50 -4.52
C ARG A 139 8.72 5.54 -4.33
N PHE A 140 8.33 6.63 -3.70
CA PHE A 140 9.22 7.63 -3.11
C PHE A 140 9.13 7.51 -1.59
N SER A 141 10.25 7.21 -0.94
CA SER A 141 10.32 7.10 0.53
C SER A 141 11.10 8.29 1.10
N LEU A 142 10.52 9.02 2.04
CA LEU A 142 11.22 10.06 2.79
C LEU A 142 12.27 9.39 3.70
N ILE A 143 13.54 9.69 3.49
CA ILE A 143 14.67 9.12 4.26
C ILE A 143 15.30 10.15 5.21
N ASP A 144 15.12 11.44 4.94
CA ASP A 144 15.59 12.53 5.77
C ASP A 144 14.55 13.65 5.77
N ALA A 145 13.84 13.80 6.89
CA ALA A 145 12.78 14.78 7.05
C ALA A 145 13.30 16.22 7.22
N GLU A 146 14.53 16.40 7.71
CA GLU A 146 15.12 17.72 7.91
C GLU A 146 15.63 18.28 6.58
N ARG A 147 16.27 17.44 5.76
CA ARG A 147 16.79 17.82 4.45
C ARG A 147 15.81 17.59 3.30
N ARG A 148 14.59 17.10 3.59
CA ARG A 148 13.57 16.67 2.62
C ARG A 148 14.15 15.80 1.51
N ARG A 149 14.93 14.78 1.88
CA ARG A 149 15.47 13.80 0.92
C ARG A 149 14.60 12.57 0.82
N PHE A 150 14.39 12.16 -0.42
CA PHE A 150 13.63 11.00 -0.81
C PHE A 150 14.51 10.02 -1.57
N ILE A 151 14.17 8.75 -1.48
CA ILE A 151 14.75 7.71 -2.31
C ILE A 151 13.68 7.06 -3.18
N VAL A 152 14.04 6.72 -4.41
CA VAL A 152 13.16 6.03 -5.35
C VAL A 152 13.40 4.53 -5.24
N LYS A 153 12.31 3.77 -5.19
CA LYS A 153 12.37 2.30 -5.24
C LYS A 153 11.31 1.75 -6.17
N ARG A 154 11.65 0.73 -6.94
CA ARG A 154 10.70 0.00 -7.80
C ARG A 154 10.33 -1.35 -7.21
N TRP A 155 9.15 -1.86 -7.53
CA TRP A 155 8.70 -3.18 -7.11
C TRP A 155 9.47 -4.28 -7.85
N CYS A 156 9.86 -5.34 -7.14
CA CYS A 156 10.43 -6.55 -7.75
C CYS A 156 9.32 -7.52 -8.12
N PHE A 157 9.17 -7.83 -9.41
CA PHE A 157 8.20 -8.81 -9.91
C PHE A 157 8.73 -10.25 -9.97
N LYS A 158 9.93 -10.51 -9.44
CA LYS A 158 10.51 -11.86 -9.40
C LYS A 158 9.93 -12.60 -8.21
N GLY A 159 9.03 -13.55 -8.47
CA GLY A 159 8.23 -14.30 -7.47
C GLY A 159 8.96 -15.11 -6.39
N ARG A 160 10.27 -14.90 -6.20
CA ARG A 160 11.01 -15.36 -5.01
C ARG A 160 11.20 -14.26 -3.95
N ILE A 161 11.08 -12.98 -4.32
CA ILE A 161 11.26 -11.82 -3.42
C ILE A 161 10.23 -10.75 -3.78
N ASP A 162 9.18 -10.63 -2.97
CA ASP A 162 8.20 -9.55 -3.01
C ASP A 162 8.72 -8.33 -2.24
N ASP A 163 9.74 -7.67 -2.77
CA ASP A 163 10.34 -6.51 -2.11
C ASP A 163 10.67 -5.37 -3.09
N TRP A 164 10.99 -4.23 -2.53
CA TRP A 164 11.33 -3.00 -3.23
C TRP A 164 12.83 -2.92 -3.49
N ILE A 165 13.20 -2.69 -4.74
CA ILE A 165 14.57 -2.49 -5.18
C ILE A 165 14.86 -0.99 -5.20
N ASP A 166 15.94 -0.61 -4.52
CA ASP A 166 16.55 0.70 -4.63
C ASP A 166 17.15 0.88 -6.03
N VAL A 167 16.77 1.96 -6.71
CA VAL A 167 17.23 2.26 -8.07
C VAL A 167 18.39 3.26 -8.09
N GLY A 168 18.95 3.61 -6.92
CA GLY A 168 20.07 4.53 -6.80
C GLY A 168 19.74 6.00 -7.11
N LEU A 169 18.46 6.33 -7.27
CA LEU A 169 17.99 7.69 -7.47
C LEU A 169 17.43 8.25 -6.15
N ASP A 170 18.03 9.32 -5.67
CA ASP A 170 17.66 9.96 -4.41
C ASP A 170 17.91 11.47 -4.45
N GLY A 171 17.22 12.24 -3.60
CA GLY A 171 17.35 13.69 -3.52
C GLY A 171 16.05 14.40 -3.15
N PRO A 172 15.98 15.73 -3.35
CA PRO A 172 14.73 16.47 -3.23
C PRO A 172 13.69 15.94 -4.22
N LEU A 173 12.44 15.79 -3.76
CA LEU A 173 11.39 15.16 -4.55
C LEU A 173 11.20 15.83 -5.93
N ALA A 174 11.29 17.16 -5.98
CA ALA A 174 11.17 17.94 -7.21
C ALA A 174 12.20 17.58 -8.31
N GLN A 175 13.37 17.04 -7.92
CA GLN A 175 14.43 16.67 -8.86
C GLN A 175 14.30 15.23 -9.36
N ILE A 176 13.79 14.32 -8.52
CA ILE A 176 13.79 12.88 -8.81
C ILE A 176 12.47 12.37 -9.39
N VAL A 177 11.36 13.10 -9.22
CA VAL A 177 10.03 12.64 -9.66
C VAL A 177 9.92 12.55 -11.18
N ALA A 178 10.30 13.60 -11.91
CA ALA A 178 10.19 13.62 -13.37
C ALA A 178 10.96 12.47 -14.04
N PRO A 179 12.28 12.27 -13.77
CA PRO A 179 13.01 11.16 -14.38
C PRO A 179 12.51 9.79 -13.93
N ALA A 180 12.01 9.66 -12.69
CA ALA A 180 11.45 8.40 -12.20
C ALA A 180 10.11 8.05 -12.89
N VAL A 181 9.21 9.03 -13.04
CA VAL A 181 7.89 8.85 -13.66
C VAL A 181 8.01 8.60 -15.17
N ALA A 182 8.98 9.23 -15.85
CA ALA A 182 9.22 9.02 -17.27
C ALA A 182 9.56 7.56 -17.64
N ARG A 183 10.07 6.79 -16.67
CA ARG A 183 10.40 5.36 -16.84
C ARG A 183 9.20 4.44 -16.67
N LEU A 184 8.04 4.93 -16.21
CA LEU A 184 6.88 4.07 -16.04
C LEU A 184 6.42 3.53 -17.41
N GLY A 185 6.28 2.20 -17.49
CA GLY A 185 5.85 1.54 -18.73
C GLY A 185 6.93 1.43 -19.81
N THR A 186 8.19 1.75 -19.50
CA THR A 186 9.34 1.57 -20.41
C THR A 186 10.25 0.43 -19.96
N ASP A 187 11.11 -0.05 -20.86
CA ASP A 187 12.09 -1.10 -20.52
C ASP A 187 13.13 -0.60 -19.50
N ASP A 188 13.51 0.68 -19.58
CA ASP A 188 14.45 1.34 -18.64
C ASP A 188 13.98 1.30 -17.18
N PHE A 189 12.67 1.08 -16.96
CA PHE A 189 12.12 0.84 -15.63
C PHE A 189 12.82 -0.30 -14.90
N PHE A 190 13.24 -1.33 -15.61
CA PHE A 190 13.79 -2.55 -15.03
C PHE A 190 15.31 -2.50 -14.82
N GLU A 191 15.95 -1.37 -15.14
CA GLU A 191 17.34 -1.14 -14.84
C GLU A 191 17.64 -1.20 -13.33
N PHE A 192 18.88 -1.56 -13.00
CA PHE A 192 19.33 -1.64 -11.60
C PHE A 192 19.66 -0.27 -11.01
N PHE A 193 20.16 0.66 -11.83
CA PHE A 193 20.51 2.01 -11.42
C PHE A 193 19.93 3.03 -12.41
N TRP A 194 19.30 4.08 -11.89
CA TRP A 194 18.71 5.14 -12.69
C TRP A 194 19.57 6.39 -12.63
N SER A 195 19.88 6.96 -13.79
CA SER A 195 20.45 8.30 -13.90
C SER A 195 19.37 9.37 -13.68
N ALA A 196 19.76 10.49 -13.08
CA ALA A 196 18.91 11.70 -13.01
C ALA A 196 18.73 12.36 -14.39
N GLU A 197 19.63 12.07 -15.34
CA GLU A 197 19.53 12.46 -16.75
C GLU A 197 18.66 11.42 -17.49
N ALA A 198 17.44 11.82 -17.85
CA ALA A 198 16.54 11.12 -18.77
C ALA A 198 15.87 12.15 -19.66
#